data_AF-A0A1S8ARU2-F1
#
_entry.id   AF-A0A1S8ARU2-F1
#
_cell.length_a   1.000
_cell.length_b   1.000
_cell.length_c   1.000
_cell.angle_alpha   90.00
_cell.angle_beta   90.00
_cell.angle_gamma   90.00
#
_symmetry.space_group_name_H-M   'P 1'
#
loop_
_entity.id
_entity.type
_entity.pdbx_description
1 polymer ?
#
loop_
_entity_poly.entity_id
_entity_poly.type
_entity_poly.pdbx_seq_one_letter_code
_entity_poly.pdbx_strand_id
1 'polypeptide(L)'
;MKLRRPRRPRDFRPADSAQQIVGGFLLAGPFVVTEEVWTLAASMNLFQAVGTVIVVFGIGYGALYTADTTRDADDEREVAGIPLRFISLMIVSFGAVTVLALLLDAPDTFIRDAKSTREVAKTTFKAISVGSVFSVVGAATADSIFAKNG
;
A
#
# COMPACT_ATOMS: atom_id res chain seq x y z
N MET A 1 -2.69 -11.30 39.71
CA MET A 1 -2.04 -10.83 38.46
C MET A 1 -1.82 -12.03 37.54
N LYS A 2 -2.52 -12.11 36.40
CA LYS A 2 -2.25 -13.16 35.39
C LYS A 2 -0.98 -12.77 34.65
N LEU A 3 0.11 -13.49 34.90
CA LEU A 3 1.35 -13.39 34.11
C LEU A 3 1.02 -13.76 32.66
N ARG A 4 0.98 -12.76 31.77
CA ARG A 4 0.94 -12.97 30.32
C ARG A 4 2.23 -13.73 29.97
N ARG A 5 2.09 -14.98 29.53
CA ARG A 5 3.23 -15.73 28.99
C ARG A 5 3.78 -14.95 27.80
N PRO A 6 5.11 -14.77 27.67
CA PRO A 6 5.69 -14.13 26.49
C PRO A 6 5.28 -14.96 25.26
N ARG A 7 4.42 -14.37 24.42
CA ARG A 7 4.11 -14.95 23.12
C ARG A 7 5.35 -14.75 22.27
N ARG A 8 5.83 -15.85 21.67
CA ARG A 8 6.94 -15.81 20.72
C ARG A 8 6.51 -14.91 19.55
N PRO A 9 7.34 -13.94 19.11
CA PRO A 9 7.00 -13.10 17.97
C PRO A 9 6.57 -13.98 16.80
N ARG A 10 5.43 -13.67 16.18
CA ARG A 10 5.00 -14.39 14.98
C ARG A 10 5.93 -13.95 13.85
N ASP A 11 6.83 -14.84 13.44
CA ASP A 11 7.75 -14.56 12.34
C ASP A 11 6.96 -14.24 11.07
N PHE A 12 7.25 -13.07 10.49
CA PHE A 12 6.78 -12.71 9.15
C PHE A 12 7.35 -13.70 8.13
N ARG A 13 6.48 -14.42 7.42
CA ARG A 13 6.88 -15.44 6.45
C ARG A 13 6.82 -14.84 5.05
N PRO A 14 7.66 -15.28 4.10
CA PRO A 14 7.58 -14.85 2.70
C PRO A 14 6.20 -15.06 2.06
N ALA A 15 5.44 -16.04 2.55
CA ALA A 15 4.06 -16.29 2.12
C ALA A 15 3.09 -15.14 2.42
N ASP A 16 3.35 -14.36 3.48
CA ASP A 16 2.55 -13.17 3.83
C ASP A 16 2.71 -12.09 2.75
N SER A 17 3.93 -11.86 2.24
CA SER A 17 4.17 -10.94 1.12
C SER A 17 3.45 -11.37 -0.15
N ALA A 18 3.37 -12.68 -0.44
CA ALA A 18 2.67 -13.17 -1.64
C ALA A 18 1.17 -12.83 -1.60
N GLN A 19 0.54 -12.96 -0.44
CA GLN A 19 -0.89 -12.62 -0.25
C GLN A 19 -1.13 -11.12 -0.41
N GLN A 20 -0.27 -10.30 0.21
CA GLN A 20 -0.30 -8.85 0.05
C GLN A 20 -0.17 -8.48 -1.44
N ILE A 21 0.73 -9.14 -2.19
CA ILE A 21 0.93 -8.87 -3.62
C ILE A 21 -0.35 -9.18 -4.39
N VAL A 22 -0.93 -10.37 -4.20
CA VAL A 22 -2.16 -10.75 -4.90
C VAL A 22 -3.29 -9.75 -4.60
N GLY A 23 -3.51 -9.44 -3.33
CA GLY A 23 -4.55 -8.48 -2.92
C GLY A 23 -4.28 -7.06 -3.45
N GLY A 24 -3.03 -6.61 -3.39
CA GLY A 24 -2.62 -5.28 -3.81
C GLY A 24 -2.77 -5.07 -5.31
N PHE A 25 -2.39 -6.05 -6.13
CA PHE A 25 -2.56 -6.00 -7.58
C PHE A 25 -4.04 -6.03 -7.98
N LEU A 26 -4.83 -6.90 -7.35
CA LEU A 26 -6.24 -7.10 -7.70
C LEU A 26 -7.06 -5.81 -7.54
N LEU A 27 -6.84 -5.06 -6.46
CA LEU A 27 -7.53 -3.77 -6.28
C LEU A 27 -6.84 -2.58 -6.93
N ALA A 28 -5.52 -2.60 -7.17
CA ALA A 28 -4.85 -1.51 -7.86
C ALA A 28 -5.16 -1.45 -9.36
N GLY A 29 -5.26 -2.62 -10.01
CA GLY A 29 -5.35 -2.76 -11.47
C GLY A 29 -6.43 -1.90 -12.13
N PRO A 30 -7.70 -1.95 -11.67
CA PRO A 30 -8.77 -1.17 -12.29
C PRO A 30 -8.59 0.35 -12.18
N PHE A 31 -7.91 0.85 -11.16
CA PHE A 31 -7.82 2.29 -10.88
C PHE A 31 -6.53 2.93 -11.39
N VAL A 32 -5.45 2.15 -11.55
CA VAL A 32 -4.18 2.70 -12.05
C VAL A 32 -4.25 3.11 -13.53
N VAL A 33 -5.24 2.58 -14.27
CA VAL A 33 -5.42 2.81 -15.72
C VAL A 33 -6.60 3.73 -16.05
N THR A 34 -7.08 4.53 -15.09
CA THR A 34 -8.24 5.41 -15.32
C THR A 34 -7.83 6.87 -15.44
N GLU A 35 -8.35 7.55 -16.45
CA GLU A 35 -8.06 8.96 -16.72
C GLU A 35 -8.40 9.86 -15.52
N GLU A 36 -9.44 9.50 -14.76
CA GLU A 36 -9.89 10.23 -13.58
C GLU A 36 -8.81 10.28 -12.48
N VAL A 37 -8.09 9.18 -12.26
CA VAL A 37 -7.02 9.11 -11.25
C VAL A 37 -5.83 9.98 -11.65
N TRP A 38 -5.46 9.95 -12.93
CA TRP A 38 -4.34 10.74 -13.46
C TRP A 38 -4.68 12.23 -13.52
N THR A 39 -5.91 12.58 -13.89
CA THR A 39 -6.42 13.95 -13.87
C THR A 39 -6.44 14.50 -12.44
N LEU A 40 -6.91 13.71 -11.48
CA LEU A 40 -6.88 14.07 -10.06
C LEU A 40 -5.43 14.30 -9.61
N ALA A 41 -4.53 13.37 -9.91
CA ALA A 41 -3.12 13.46 -9.57
C ALA A 41 -2.44 14.71 -10.16
N ALA A 42 -2.75 15.08 -11.39
CA ALA A 42 -2.21 16.29 -12.03
C ALA A 42 -2.65 17.56 -11.28
N SER A 43 -3.91 17.61 -10.83
CA SER A 43 -4.48 18.76 -10.12
C SER A 43 -4.01 18.92 -8.67
N MET A 44 -3.51 17.83 -8.06
CA MET A 44 -3.14 17.83 -6.63
C MET A 44 -1.96 18.76 -6.33
N ASN A 45 -2.07 19.52 -5.25
CA ASN A 45 -0.90 20.19 -4.66
C ASN A 45 -0.09 19.21 -3.77
N LEU A 46 1.06 19.68 -3.26
CA LEU A 46 1.95 18.85 -2.45
C LEU A 46 1.31 18.40 -1.12
N PHE A 47 0.53 19.26 -0.46
CA PHE A 47 -0.13 18.92 0.81
C PHE A 47 -1.19 17.84 0.63
N GLN A 48 -1.95 17.91 -0.47
CA GLN A 48 -2.90 16.86 -0.83
C GLN A 48 -2.18 15.53 -1.09
N ALA A 49 -1.06 15.56 -1.81
CA ALA A 49 -0.27 14.35 -2.07
C ALA A 49 0.27 13.70 -0.79
N VAL A 50 0.85 14.51 0.10
CA VAL A 50 1.33 14.04 1.41
C VAL A 50 0.16 13.52 2.26
N GLY A 51 -0.97 14.22 2.25
CA GLY A 51 -2.19 13.79 2.95
C GLY A 51 -2.69 12.44 2.45
N THR A 52 -2.69 12.21 1.13
CA THR A 52 -3.05 10.91 0.54
C THR A 52 -2.11 9.81 1.03
N VAL A 53 -0.79 10.05 1.04
CA VAL A 53 0.18 9.07 1.57
C VAL A 53 -0.11 8.78 3.04
N ILE A 54 -0.36 9.79 3.87
CA ILE A 54 -0.72 9.60 5.29
C ILE A 54 -1.98 8.74 5.43
N VAL A 55 -2.99 8.96 4.60
CA VAL A 55 -4.23 8.15 4.59
C VAL A 55 -3.91 6.69 4.25
N VAL A 56 -3.05 6.43 3.26
CA VAL A 56 -2.64 5.06 2.89
C VAL A 56 -1.97 4.35 4.07
N PHE A 57 -1.05 5.04 4.76
CA PHE A 57 -0.39 4.51 5.96
C PHE A 57 -1.40 4.25 7.08
N GLY A 58 -2.34 5.18 7.30
CA GLY A 58 -3.40 5.04 8.30
C GLY A 58 -4.33 3.86 8.02
N ILE A 59 -4.75 3.68 6.77
CA ILE A 59 -5.56 2.53 6.34
C ILE A 59 -4.80 1.23 6.54
N GLY A 60 -3.52 1.16 6.11
CA GLY A 60 -2.72 -0.05 6.27
C GLY A 60 -2.51 -0.44 7.73
N TYR A 61 -2.19 0.53 8.60
CA TYR A 61 -2.00 0.29 10.02
C TYR A 61 -3.31 -0.11 10.70
N GLY A 62 -4.38 0.63 10.40
CA GLY A 62 -5.72 0.34 10.91
C GLY A 62 -6.19 -1.05 10.49
N ALA A 63 -5.99 -1.45 9.23
CA ALA A 63 -6.37 -2.75 8.72
C ALA A 63 -5.60 -3.89 9.40
N LEU A 64 -4.28 -3.74 9.60
CA LEU A 64 -3.45 -4.78 10.21
C LEU A 64 -3.65 -4.92 11.72
N TYR A 65 -3.76 -3.80 12.46
CA TYR A 65 -3.66 -3.83 13.93
C TYR A 65 -4.92 -3.34 14.66
N THR A 66 -5.79 -2.57 14.01
CA THR A 66 -7.03 -2.10 14.64
C THR A 66 -8.23 -2.97 14.25
N ALA A 67 -8.35 -3.32 12.96
CA ALA A 67 -9.44 -4.13 12.45
C ALA A 67 -9.26 -5.63 12.75
N ASP A 68 -8.02 -6.10 12.83
CA ASP A 68 -7.72 -7.49 13.19
C ASP A 68 -7.31 -7.59 14.66
N THR A 69 -8.29 -7.82 15.54
CA THR A 69 -8.09 -7.94 16.99
C THR A 69 -7.23 -9.14 17.41
N THR A 70 -6.85 -10.00 16.47
CA THR A 70 -5.93 -11.12 16.73
C THR A 70 -4.46 -10.73 16.63
N ARG A 71 -4.18 -9.51 16.16
CA ARG A 71 -2.83 -8.98 15.92
C ARG A 71 -2.53 -7.83 16.88
N ASP A 72 -1.27 -7.77 17.29
CA ASP A 72 -0.72 -6.72 18.13
C ASP A 72 0.60 -6.29 17.50
N ALA A 73 0.80 -4.98 17.36
CA ALA A 73 2.01 -4.44 16.74
C ALA A 73 3.25 -4.75 17.60
N ASP A 74 3.08 -4.74 18.92
CA ASP A 74 4.14 -4.99 19.91
C ASP A 74 4.65 -6.45 19.86
N ASP A 75 3.87 -7.37 19.27
CA ASP A 75 4.22 -8.80 19.14
C ASP A 75 4.92 -9.11 17.79
N GLU A 76 5.11 -8.12 16.92
CA GLU A 76 5.73 -8.31 15.60
C GLU A 76 7.23 -8.03 15.57
N ARG A 77 7.91 -8.57 14.54
CA ARG A 77 9.32 -8.26 14.31
C ARG A 77 9.42 -6.85 13.72
N GLU A 78 10.15 -5.98 14.40
CA GLU A 78 10.29 -4.58 14.02
C GLU A 78 11.65 -4.26 13.40
N VAL A 79 11.67 -3.22 12.56
CA VAL A 79 12.87 -2.53 12.11
C VAL A 79 12.68 -1.04 12.38
N ALA A 80 13.60 -0.45 13.16
CA ALA A 80 13.52 0.95 13.58
C ALA A 80 12.19 1.33 14.28
N GLY A 81 11.59 0.40 15.03
CA GLY A 81 10.32 0.61 15.73
C GLY A 81 9.07 0.50 14.83
N ILE A 82 9.22 0.02 13.59
CA ILE A 82 8.11 -0.21 12.67
C ILE A 82 8.00 -1.70 12.37
N PRO A 83 6.83 -2.33 12.51
CA PRO A 83 6.64 -3.73 12.19
C PRO A 83 6.98 -4.07 10.73
N LEU A 84 7.73 -5.15 10.51
CA LEU A 84 8.16 -5.59 9.18
C LEU A 84 6.97 -5.91 8.26
N ARG A 85 5.87 -6.44 8.80
CA ARG A 85 4.65 -6.72 8.03
C ARG A 85 4.03 -5.44 7.49
N PHE A 86 3.99 -4.38 8.31
CA PHE A 86 3.51 -3.07 7.87
C PHE A 86 4.43 -2.46 6.80
N ILE A 87 5.75 -2.59 6.95
CA ILE A 87 6.71 -2.17 5.92
C ILE A 87 6.46 -2.95 4.62
N SER A 88 6.32 -4.28 4.69
CA SER A 88 5.97 -5.12 3.53
C SER A 88 4.67 -4.65 2.89
N LEU A 89 3.64 -4.39 3.68
CA LEU A 89 2.35 -3.91 3.20
C LEU A 89 2.50 -2.59 2.44
N MET A 90 3.26 -1.63 2.97
CA MET A 90 3.51 -0.35 2.27
C MET A 90 4.29 -0.58 0.97
N ILE A 91 5.37 -1.36 0.99
CA ILE A 91 6.17 -1.67 -0.20
C ILE A 91 5.28 -2.32 -1.27
N VAL A 92 4.45 -3.28 -0.90
CA VAL A 92 3.56 -3.96 -1.84
C VAL A 92 2.47 -3.02 -2.36
N SER A 93 1.86 -2.20 -1.51
CA SER A 93 0.76 -1.32 -1.90
C SER A 93 1.21 -0.25 -2.91
N PHE A 94 2.35 0.40 -2.66
CA PHE A 94 2.90 1.38 -3.59
C PHE A 94 3.58 0.68 -4.79
N GLY A 95 4.27 -0.43 -4.54
CA GLY A 95 4.99 -1.19 -5.56
C GLY A 95 4.07 -1.81 -6.61
N ALA A 96 2.94 -2.39 -6.20
CA ALA A 96 1.96 -2.96 -7.13
C ALA A 96 1.44 -1.91 -8.12
N VAL A 97 1.03 -0.75 -7.61
CA VAL A 97 0.55 0.36 -8.43
C VAL A 97 1.66 0.90 -9.34
N THR A 98 2.88 1.03 -8.81
CA THR A 98 4.04 1.48 -9.59
C THR A 98 4.32 0.52 -10.75
N VAL A 99 4.41 -0.78 -10.46
CA VAL A 99 4.66 -1.81 -11.48
C VAL A 99 3.56 -1.82 -12.54
N LEU A 100 2.30 -1.77 -12.13
CA LEU A 100 1.17 -1.74 -13.07
C LEU A 100 1.18 -0.48 -13.93
N ALA A 101 1.42 0.70 -13.34
CA ALA A 101 1.48 1.97 -14.07
C ALA A 101 2.58 1.94 -15.15
N LEU A 102 3.75 1.40 -14.82
CA LEU A 102 4.88 1.33 -15.75
C LEU A 102 4.69 0.25 -16.82
N LEU A 103 4.19 -0.94 -16.45
CA LEU A 103 3.95 -2.02 -17.40
C LEU A 103 2.87 -1.68 -18.43
N LEU A 104 1.89 -0.87 -18.04
CA LEU A 104 0.78 -0.47 -18.90
C LEU A 104 0.99 0.89 -19.56
N ASP A 105 2.21 1.45 -19.45
CA ASP A 105 2.60 2.72 -20.06
C ASP A 105 1.65 3.89 -19.71
N ALA A 106 1.15 3.87 -18.47
CA ALA A 106 0.16 4.83 -18.01
C ALA A 106 0.72 6.28 -17.93
N PRO A 107 1.97 6.54 -17.47
CA PRO A 107 2.53 7.88 -17.49
C PRO A 107 2.50 8.53 -18.88
N ASP A 108 2.94 7.81 -19.92
CA ASP A 108 3.00 8.35 -21.28
C ASP A 108 1.59 8.43 -21.91
N THR A 109 0.69 7.51 -21.52
CA THR A 109 -0.70 7.53 -21.96
C THR A 109 -1.46 8.74 -21.43
N PHE A 110 -1.32 9.06 -20.14
CA PHE A 110 -2.17 10.05 -19.45
C PHE A 110 -1.51 11.40 -19.17
N ILE A 111 -0.18 11.52 -19.27
CA ILE A 111 0.56 12.78 -19.00
C ILE A 111 1.16 13.35 -20.31
N ARG A 112 0.33 13.54 -21.34
CA ARG A 112 0.79 13.97 -22.68
C ARG A 112 1.28 15.42 -22.75
N ASP A 113 0.79 16.28 -21.86
CA ASP A 113 1.08 17.72 -21.90
C ASP A 113 2.22 18.17 -20.96
N ALA A 114 2.88 17.23 -20.27
CA ALA A 114 3.96 17.57 -19.35
C ALA A 114 5.16 18.16 -20.10
N LYS A 115 5.64 19.30 -19.62
CA LYS A 115 6.73 20.05 -20.27
C LYS A 115 8.12 19.58 -19.84
N SER A 116 8.19 18.68 -18.86
CA SER A 116 9.47 18.18 -18.33
C SER A 116 9.34 16.80 -17.70
N THR A 117 10.43 16.03 -17.71
CA THR A 117 10.54 14.74 -17.01
C THR A 117 10.24 14.87 -15.51
N ARG A 118 10.57 16.02 -14.90
CA ARG A 118 10.28 16.28 -13.49
C ARG A 118 8.78 16.40 -13.21
N GLU A 119 8.03 16.95 -14.16
CA GLU A 119 6.57 17.08 -14.05
C GLU A 119 5.90 15.72 -14.20
N VAL A 120 6.33 14.92 -15.18
CA VAL A 120 5.89 13.52 -15.34
C VAL A 120 6.13 12.74 -14.05
N ALA A 121 7.36 12.73 -13.53
CA ALA A 121 7.71 12.01 -12.31
C ALA A 121 6.86 12.44 -11.09
N LYS A 122 6.58 13.75 -10.96
CA LYS A 122 5.72 14.26 -9.87
C LYS A 122 4.28 13.79 -10.02
N THR A 123 3.70 13.88 -11.21
CA THR A 123 2.31 13.47 -11.45
C THR A 123 2.16 11.96 -11.31
N THR A 124 3.12 11.17 -11.83
CA THR A 124 3.17 9.72 -11.64
C THR A 124 3.24 9.36 -10.16
N PHE A 125 4.09 10.03 -9.36
CA PHE A 125 4.15 9.77 -7.92
C PHE A 125 2.81 10.05 -7.21
N LYS A 126 2.11 11.13 -7.58
CA LYS A 126 0.79 11.46 -7.05
C LYS A 126 -0.25 10.41 -7.48
N ALA A 127 -0.23 9.97 -8.74
CA ALA A 127 -1.14 8.94 -9.25
C ALA A 127 -0.91 7.60 -8.54
N ILE A 128 0.36 7.21 -8.33
CA ILE A 128 0.73 6.04 -7.53
C ILE A 128 0.20 6.17 -6.10
N SER A 129 0.34 7.35 -5.49
CA SER A 129 -0.17 7.61 -4.14
C SER A 129 -1.70 7.43 -4.06
N VAL A 130 -2.45 7.96 -5.04
CA VAL A 130 -3.90 7.77 -5.13
C VAL A 130 -4.25 6.30 -5.34
N GLY A 131 -3.62 5.62 -6.30
CA GLY A 131 -3.87 4.20 -6.58
C GLY A 131 -3.54 3.30 -5.38
N SER A 132 -2.55 3.68 -4.57
CA SER A 132 -2.13 2.90 -3.41
C SER A 132 -3.20 2.86 -2.30
N VAL A 133 -4.15 3.80 -2.28
CA VAL A 133 -5.33 3.75 -1.38
C VAL A 133 -6.16 2.49 -1.61
N PHE A 134 -6.31 2.07 -2.88
CA PHE A 134 -7.04 0.85 -3.22
C PHE A 134 -6.18 -0.39 -3.02
N SER A 135 -4.90 -0.31 -3.40
CA SER A 135 -3.96 -1.40 -3.25
C SER A 135 -3.78 -1.82 -1.79
N VAL A 136 -3.66 -0.87 -0.86
CA VAL A 136 -3.45 -1.17 0.57
C VAL A 136 -4.62 -1.91 1.19
N VAL A 137 -5.86 -1.57 0.81
CA VAL A 137 -7.07 -2.25 1.29
C VAL A 137 -7.07 -3.71 0.81
N GLY A 138 -6.77 -3.92 -0.47
CA GLY A 138 -6.72 -5.26 -1.07
C GLY A 138 -5.61 -6.11 -0.46
N ALA A 139 -4.40 -5.56 -0.34
CA ALA A 139 -3.26 -6.23 0.23
C ALA A 139 -3.48 -6.61 1.71
N ALA A 140 -4.00 -5.68 2.52
CA ALA A 140 -4.27 -5.94 3.94
C ALA A 140 -5.41 -6.94 4.15
N THR A 141 -6.44 -6.90 3.29
CA THR A 141 -7.56 -7.85 3.34
C THR A 141 -7.11 -9.26 2.98
N ALA A 142 -6.32 -9.41 1.90
CA ALA A 142 -5.74 -10.70 1.52
C ALA A 142 -4.83 -11.25 2.62
N ASP A 143 -3.92 -10.44 3.15
CA ASP A 143 -3.03 -10.82 4.27
C ASP A 143 -3.84 -11.31 5.48
N SER A 144 -4.95 -10.66 5.81
CA SER A 144 -5.77 -11.00 6.98
C SER A 144 -6.64 -12.25 6.77
N ILE A 145 -7.21 -12.45 5.59
CA ILE A 145 -8.05 -13.62 5.29
C ILE A 145 -7.20 -14.88 5.19
N PHE A 146 -6.09 -14.82 4.47
CA PHE A 146 -5.28 -16.00 4.24
C PHE A 146 -4.42 -16.38 5.45
N ALA A 147 -4.02 -15.42 6.30
CA ALA A 147 -3.35 -15.73 7.57
C ALA A 147 -4.26 -16.44 8.60
N LYS A 148 -5.59 -16.38 8.45
CA LYS A 148 -6.53 -17.10 9.31
C LYS A 148 -6.76 -18.55 8.88
N ASN A 149 -6.43 -18.90 7.63
CA ASN A 149 -6.76 -20.18 7.00
C ASN A 149 -5.54 -21.03 6.62
N GLY A 150 -4.31 -20.62 7.01
CA GLY A 150 -3.06 -21.35 6.76
C GLY A 150 -2.26 -21.61 8.02
#